data_AF-A0A956FTH4-F1
#
_entry.id   AF-A0A956FTH4-F1
#
_cell.length_a   1.000
_cell.length_b   1.000
_cell.length_c   1.000
_cell.angle_alpha   90.00
_cell.angle_beta   90.00
_cell.angle_gamma   90.00
#
_symmetry.space_group_name_H-M   'P 1'
#
loop_
_entity.id
_entity.type
_entity.pdbx_description
1 polymer ?
#
loop_
_entity_poly.entity_id
_entity_poly.type
_entity_poly.pdbx_seq_one_letter_code
_entity_poly.pdbx_strand_id
1 'polypeptide(L)'
;MSTPTRTCVGCRERRPQAALLRVRRLGHGELAPAERRGASALTQGRSAYLCPDRRCLELAVKRSGLRRAFAREGRVNVNSDGLWSALEESILRRRTLIERSARDPECLPGYRRLQSIEAAMLASRREA
;
A
#
# COMPACT_ATOMS: atom_id res chain seq x y z
N MET A 1 14.22 16.67 5.03
CA MET A 1 13.50 15.83 6.01
C MET A 1 13.75 14.37 5.66
N SER A 2 14.21 13.56 6.61
CA SER A 2 14.48 12.14 6.40
C SER A 2 13.18 11.38 6.12
N THR A 3 13.16 10.55 5.07
CA THR A 3 12.03 9.63 4.87
C THR A 3 12.15 8.52 5.91
N PRO A 4 11.16 8.29 6.78
CA PRO A 4 11.24 7.24 7.78
C PRO A 4 11.36 5.88 7.09
N THR A 5 12.23 5.02 7.61
CA THR A 5 12.38 3.64 7.15
C THR A 5 11.32 2.76 7.82
N ARG A 6 10.66 1.91 7.04
CA ARG A 6 9.63 0.97 7.49
C ARG A 6 9.97 -0.45 7.08
N THR A 7 9.40 -1.42 7.76
CA THR A 7 9.62 -2.85 7.49
C THR A 7 8.41 -3.44 6.77
N CYS A 8 8.66 -4.13 5.67
CA CYS A 8 7.62 -4.88 4.95
C CYS A 8 7.11 -6.05 5.82
N VAL A 9 5.79 -6.22 5.94
CA VAL A 9 5.20 -7.31 6.73
C VAL A 9 5.29 -8.70 6.06
N GLY A 10 5.64 -8.74 4.76
CA GLY A 10 5.84 -9.97 3.99
C GLY A 10 7.30 -10.46 4.00
N CYS A 11 8.19 -9.70 3.37
CA CYS A 11 9.61 -10.04 3.25
C CYS A 11 10.48 -9.62 4.44
N ARG A 12 9.97 -8.79 5.37
CA ARG A 12 10.71 -8.24 6.53
C ARG A 12 11.88 -7.32 6.20
N GLU A 13 12.09 -6.95 4.95
CA GLU A 13 13.11 -5.98 4.57
C GLU A 13 12.72 -4.55 4.99
N ARG A 14 13.75 -3.74 5.26
CA ARG A 14 13.63 -2.32 5.58
C ARG A 14 13.73 -1.51 4.29
N ARG A 15 12.72 -0.67 4.02
CA ARG A 15 12.68 0.23 2.86
C ARG A 15 12.21 1.62 3.31
N PRO A 16 12.53 2.69 2.58
CA PRO A 16 11.94 4.01 2.82
C PRO A 16 10.41 3.89 2.78
N GLN A 17 9.70 4.55 3.71
CA GLN A 17 8.23 4.57 3.74
C GLN A 17 7.62 4.98 2.39
N ALA A 18 8.32 5.88 1.70
CA ALA A 18 8.01 6.34 0.35
C ALA A 18 7.91 5.24 -0.70
N ALA A 19 8.62 4.13 -0.54
CA ALA A 19 8.73 3.06 -1.53
C ALA A 19 7.81 1.87 -1.20
N LEU A 20 6.98 1.98 -0.16
CA LEU A 20 6.11 0.90 0.31
C LEU A 20 4.65 1.29 0.17
N LEU A 21 3.83 0.29 -0.15
CA LEU A 21 2.38 0.36 -0.06
C LEU A 21 1.97 0.40 1.42
N ARG A 22 1.02 1.28 1.75
CA ARG A 22 0.48 1.38 3.10
C ARG A 22 -0.92 0.78 3.15
N VAL A 23 -1.10 -0.18 4.04
CA VAL A 23 -2.37 -0.87 4.29
C VAL A 23 -2.92 -0.45 5.65
N ARG A 24 -4.22 -0.23 5.74
CA ARG A 24 -4.95 0.03 6.98
C ARG A 24 -6.09 -0.96 7.16
N ARG A 25 -6.55 -1.13 8.40
CA ARG A 25 -7.77 -1.88 8.71
C ARG A 25 -8.97 -0.93 8.70
N LEU A 26 -10.09 -1.41 8.15
CA LEU A 26 -11.40 -0.77 8.19
C LEU A 26 -12.19 -1.28 9.40
N GLY A 27 -13.24 -0.56 9.83
CA GLY A 27 -14.04 -0.91 11.01
C GLY A 27 -14.52 -2.36 11.06
N HIS A 28 -14.89 -2.92 9.90
CA HIS A 28 -15.39 -4.29 9.73
C HIS A 28 -14.30 -5.39 9.70
N GLY A 29 -13.02 -5.05 9.91
CA GLY A 29 -11.93 -6.04 9.90
C GLY A 29 -11.33 -6.33 8.53
N GLU A 30 -11.85 -5.68 7.49
CA GLU A 30 -11.28 -5.69 6.14
C GLU A 30 -10.05 -4.78 6.04
N LEU A 31 -9.18 -5.10 5.09
CA LEU A 31 -7.97 -4.32 4.81
C LEU A 31 -8.17 -3.48 3.55
N ALA A 32 -7.64 -2.26 3.58
CA ALA A 32 -7.74 -1.34 2.45
C ALA A 32 -6.46 -0.50 2.28
N PRO A 33 -6.23 0.05 1.08
CA PRO A 33 -5.17 1.03 0.86
C PRO A 33 -5.36 2.26 1.75
N ALA A 34 -4.27 2.75 2.33
CA ALA A 34 -4.27 3.95 3.16
C ALA A 34 -4.07 5.25 2.35
N GLU A 35 -3.94 5.18 1.02
CA GLU A 35 -3.68 6.34 0.15
C GLU A 35 -4.88 7.26 -0.09
N ARG A 36 -6.05 6.95 0.49
CA ARG A 36 -7.19 7.88 0.49
C ARG A 36 -6.82 9.13 1.30
N ARG A 37 -6.32 10.17 0.65
CA ARG A 37 -6.29 11.53 1.20
C ARG A 37 -7.71 12.11 1.15
N GLY A 38 -8.38 12.03 2.27
CA GLY A 38 -9.63 12.72 2.61
C GLY A 38 -9.79 12.63 4.14
N ALA A 39 -10.72 13.35 4.76
CA ALA A 39 -10.89 13.36 6.22
C ALA A 39 -11.01 11.96 6.88
N SER A 40 -11.38 10.93 6.10
CA SER A 40 -11.37 9.50 6.52
C SER A 40 -9.95 8.87 6.60
N ALA A 41 -8.89 9.59 6.24
CA ALA A 41 -7.48 9.26 6.46
C ALA A 41 -7.06 9.37 7.93
N LEU A 42 -7.89 10.02 8.74
CA LEU A 42 -7.80 10.12 10.20
C LEU A 42 -8.36 8.87 10.89
N THR A 43 -8.35 7.70 10.26
CA THR A 43 -8.70 6.47 10.97
C THR A 43 -7.68 6.20 12.06
N GLN A 44 -8.16 6.27 13.29
CA GLN A 44 -7.50 5.79 14.49
C GLN A 44 -7.26 4.28 14.33
N GLY A 45 -6.05 3.89 13.94
CA GLY A 45 -5.71 2.49 13.71
C GLY A 45 -4.25 2.29 13.32
N ARG A 46 -3.72 1.10 13.59
CA ARG A 46 -2.39 0.70 13.14
C ARG A 46 -2.37 0.65 11.63
N SER A 47 -1.19 0.76 11.04
CA SER A 47 -1.00 0.55 9.61
C SER A 47 0.14 -0.43 9.39
N ALA A 48 0.01 -1.23 8.34
CA ALA A 48 1.05 -2.13 7.88
C ALA A 48 1.67 -1.60 6.58
N TYR A 49 2.91 -1.99 6.32
CA TYR A 49 3.63 -1.63 5.10
C TYR A 49 3.98 -2.88 4.32
N LEU A 50 3.84 -2.81 3.01
CA LEU A 50 4.11 -3.90 2.08
C LEU A 50 4.97 -3.38 0.92
N CYS A 51 5.89 -4.19 0.40
CA CYS A 51 6.51 -3.87 -0.87
C CYS A 51 5.43 -3.86 -1.98
N PRO A 52 5.62 -3.06 -3.04
CA PRO A 52 4.79 -3.10 -4.25
C PRO A 52 5.05 -4.37 -5.07
N ASP A 53 4.93 -5.53 -4.41
CA ASP A 53 5.16 -6.86 -4.95
C ASP A 53 4.12 -7.82 -4.38
N ARG A 54 3.40 -8.51 -5.27
CA ARG A 54 2.37 -9.50 -4.95
C ARG A 54 2.93 -10.63 -4.09
N ARG A 55 4.17 -11.06 -4.31
CA ARG A 55 4.83 -12.09 -3.48
C ARG A 55 4.93 -11.65 -2.02
N CYS A 56 5.15 -10.36 -1.76
CA CYS A 56 5.15 -9.85 -0.40
C CYS A 56 3.78 -9.96 0.25
N LEU A 57 2.69 -9.74 -0.49
CA LEU A 57 1.33 -9.93 0.03
C LEU A 57 1.09 -11.39 0.40
N GLU A 58 1.43 -12.31 -0.50
CA GLU A 58 1.29 -13.75 -0.29
C GLU A 58 2.08 -14.22 0.92
N LEU A 59 3.34 -13.78 1.06
CA LEU A 59 4.16 -14.04 2.24
C LEU A 59 3.54 -13.45 3.51
N ALA A 60 2.96 -12.25 3.43
CA ALA A 60 2.31 -11.60 4.55
C ALA A 60 1.03 -12.34 4.98
N VAL A 61 0.31 -12.97 4.06
CA VAL A 61 -0.85 -13.84 4.36
C VAL A 61 -0.35 -15.16 4.96
N LYS A 62 0.53 -15.87 4.24
CA LYS A 62 1.10 -17.17 4.64
C LYS A 62 1.74 -17.14 6.02
N ARG A 63 2.46 -16.06 6.36
CA ARG A 63 3.15 -15.88 7.65
C ARG A 63 2.33 -15.11 8.67
N SER A 64 1.03 -14.88 8.43
CA SER A 64 0.17 -14.08 9.31
C SER A 64 0.76 -12.71 9.67
N GLY A 65 1.54 -12.10 8.76
CA GLY A 65 2.18 -10.80 8.93
C GLY A 65 1.16 -9.68 9.10
N LEU A 66 0.12 -9.66 8.26
CA LEU A 66 -0.99 -8.70 8.36
C LEU A 66 -1.80 -8.91 9.65
N ARG A 67 -2.16 -10.16 9.95
CA ARG A 67 -2.89 -10.48 11.20
C ARG A 67 -2.13 -10.02 12.44
N ARG A 68 -0.81 -10.20 12.49
CA ARG A 68 0.04 -9.71 13.59
C ARG A 68 0.11 -8.19 13.65
N ALA A 69 0.21 -7.52 12.50
CA ALA A 69 0.26 -6.07 12.43
C ALA A 69 -1.01 -5.43 13.03
N PHE A 70 -2.17 -6.02 12.79
CA PHE A 70 -3.47 -5.53 13.25
C PHE A 70 -4.05 -6.30 14.44
N ALA A 71 -3.27 -7.15 15.13
CA ALA A 71 -3.78 -8.08 16.14
C ALA A 71 -4.55 -7.42 17.31
N ARG A 72 -4.22 -6.17 17.66
CA ARG A 72 -4.90 -5.42 18.74
C ARG A 72 -6.27 -4.87 18.35
N GLU A 73 -6.63 -4.95 17.07
CA GLU A 73 -7.87 -4.39 16.53
C GLU A 73 -8.93 -5.47 16.22
N GLY A 74 -8.70 -6.70 16.69
CA GLY A 74 -9.61 -7.83 16.53
C GLY A 74 -9.32 -8.69 15.30
N ARG A 75 -10.32 -9.49 14.89
CA ARG A 75 -10.20 -10.40 13.74
C ARG A 75 -9.98 -9.59 12.46
N VAL A 76 -9.00 -10.01 11.67
CA VAL A 76 -8.72 -9.46 10.34
C VAL A 76 -9.10 -10.51 9.33
N ASN A 77 -9.91 -10.14 8.36
CA ASN A 77 -10.14 -10.95 7.17
C ASN A 77 -9.21 -10.48 6.07
N VAL A 78 -8.35 -11.37 5.58
CA VAL A 78 -7.40 -11.05 4.52
C VAL A 78 -7.85 -11.76 3.24
N ASN A 79 -8.52 -11.01 2.37
CA ASN A 79 -8.72 -11.41 0.98
C ASN A 79 -7.52 -10.91 0.16
N SER A 80 -6.58 -11.80 -0.18
CA SER A 80 -5.35 -11.44 -0.90
C SER A 80 -5.64 -10.78 -2.25
N ASP A 81 -6.50 -11.40 -3.08
CA ASP A 81 -6.79 -10.90 -4.42
C ASP A 81 -7.55 -9.58 -4.38
N GLY A 82 -8.54 -9.49 -3.50
CA GLY A 82 -9.32 -8.27 -3.29
C GLY A 82 -8.46 -7.12 -2.78
N LEU A 83 -7.57 -7.38 -1.82
CA LEU A 83 -6.66 -6.37 -1.28
C LEU A 83 -5.65 -5.91 -2.34
N TRP A 84 -5.08 -6.82 -3.12
CA TRP A 84 -4.15 -6.46 -4.18
C TRP A 84 -4.81 -5.60 -5.25
N SER A 85 -5.99 -5.99 -5.70
CA SER A 85 -6.80 -5.23 -6.68
C SER A 85 -7.11 -3.83 -6.16
N ALA A 86 -7.50 -3.71 -4.89
CA ALA A 86 -7.76 -2.41 -4.27
C ALA A 86 -6.51 -1.53 -4.19
N LEU A 87 -5.33 -2.10 -3.88
CA LEU A 87 -4.06 -1.38 -3.87
C LEU A 87 -3.73 -0.84 -5.27
N GLU A 88 -3.81 -1.68 -6.29
CA GLU A 88 -3.55 -1.29 -7.67
C GLU A 88 -4.51 -0.20 -8.15
N GLU A 89 -5.81 -0.37 -7.89
CA GLU A 89 -6.82 0.62 -8.22
C GLU A 89 -6.53 1.96 -7.53
N SER A 90 -6.03 1.94 -6.29
CA SER A 90 -5.70 3.18 -5.56
C SER A 90 -4.53 3.95 -6.19
N ILE A 91 -3.49 3.23 -6.65
CA ILE A 91 -2.33 3.80 -7.34
C ILE A 91 -2.75 4.37 -8.69
N LEU A 92 -3.47 3.58 -9.49
CA LEU A 92 -3.97 3.99 -10.80
C LEU A 92 -4.89 5.20 -10.70
N ARG A 93 -5.87 5.17 -9.79
CA ARG A 93 -6.78 6.29 -9.54
C ARG A 93 -6.01 7.55 -9.17
N ARG A 94 -4.99 7.44 -8.31
CA ARG A 94 -4.17 8.58 -7.92
C ARG A 94 -3.38 9.15 -9.11
N ARG A 95 -2.79 8.30 -9.95
CA ARG A 95 -2.07 8.72 -11.16
C ARG A 95 -3.01 9.44 -12.12
N THR A 96 -4.13 8.81 -12.48
CA THR A 96 -5.11 9.39 -13.39
C THR A 96 -5.64 10.74 -12.91
N LEU A 97 -5.88 10.90 -11.60
CA LEU A 97 -6.29 12.19 -11.04
C LEU A 97 -5.21 13.27 -11.17
N ILE A 98 -3.95 12.91 -10.96
CA ILE A 98 -2.81 13.83 -11.14
C ILE A 98 -2.69 14.22 -12.62
N GLU A 99 -2.65 13.24 -13.53
CA GLU A 99 -2.52 13.47 -14.97
C GLU A 99 -3.65 14.36 -15.53
N ARG A 100 -4.87 14.23 -15.00
CA ARG A 100 -6.01 15.05 -15.41
C ARG A 100 -6.04 16.46 -14.84
N SER A 101 -5.42 16.69 -13.68
CA SER A 101 -5.52 17.96 -12.95
C SER A 101 -4.27 18.83 -13.08
N ALA A 102 -3.11 18.24 -13.32
CA ALA A 102 -1.84 18.94 -13.41
C ALA A 102 -1.50 19.28 -14.86
N ARG A 103 -1.09 20.54 -15.10
CA ARG A 103 -0.55 20.96 -16.40
C ARG A 103 0.77 20.23 -16.73
N ASP A 104 1.59 19.99 -15.71
CA ASP A 104 2.81 19.18 -15.77
C ASP A 104 2.88 18.26 -14.52
N PRO A 105 2.52 16.97 -14.66
CA PRO A 105 2.61 16.00 -13.59
C PRO A 105 4.04 15.74 -13.07
N GLU A 106 5.06 15.85 -13.92
CA GLU A 106 6.46 15.52 -13.58
C GLU A 106 7.05 16.50 -12.57
N CYS A 107 6.54 17.74 -12.56
CA CYS A 107 6.89 18.75 -11.58
C CYS A 107 6.22 18.55 -10.21
N LEU A 108 5.22 17.66 -10.08
CA LEU A 108 4.54 17.47 -8.80
C LEU A 108 5.37 16.66 -7.81
N PRO A 109 5.53 17.17 -6.56
CA PRO A 109 6.21 16.43 -5.51
C PRO A 109 5.57 15.06 -5.27
N GLY A 110 6.35 13.99 -5.50
CA GLY A 110 5.93 12.61 -5.26
C GLY A 110 5.31 11.90 -6.46
N TYR A 111 5.18 12.53 -7.64
CA TYR A 111 4.68 11.87 -8.84
C TYR A 111 5.62 10.75 -9.34
N ARG A 112 6.93 11.02 -9.45
CA ARG A 112 7.93 9.99 -9.79
C ARG A 112 7.91 8.78 -8.86
N ARG A 113 7.61 9.01 -7.58
CA ARG A 113 7.47 7.94 -6.59
C ARG A 113 6.24 7.10 -6.87
N LEU A 114 5.11 7.73 -7.21
CA LEU A 114 3.89 7.03 -7.60
C LEU A 114 4.13 6.17 -8.84
N GLN A 115 4.79 6.70 -9.87
CA GLN A 115 5.21 5.96 -11.06
C GLN A 115 6.11 4.78 -10.71
N SER A 116 7.07 4.98 -9.79
CA SER A 116 7.97 3.90 -9.34
C SER A 116 7.21 2.77 -8.63
N ILE A 117 6.21 3.11 -7.81
CA ILE A 117 5.35 2.13 -7.14
C ILE A 117 4.52 1.37 -8.17
N GLU A 118 3.87 2.06 -9.10
CA GLU A 118 3.07 1.45 -10.16
C GLU A 118 3.90 0.51 -11.03
N ALA A 119 5.09 0.97 -11.47
CA ALA A 119 6.01 0.17 -12.27
C ALA A 119 6.42 -1.11 -11.53
N ALA A 120 6.70 -1.03 -10.23
CA ALA A 120 7.02 -2.20 -9.42
C ALA A 120 5.83 -3.19 -9.31
N MET A 121 4.62 -2.68 -9.12
CA MET A 121 3.41 -3.53 -9.09
C MET A 121 3.17 -4.22 -10.44
N LEU A 122 3.36 -3.50 -11.56
CA LEU A 122 3.24 -4.06 -12.91
C LEU A 122 4.32 -5.10 -13.21
N ALA A 123 5.55 -4.89 -12.75
CA ALA A 123 6.63 -5.87 -12.88
C ALA A 123 6.30 -7.15 -12.12
N SER A 124 5.78 -7.03 -10.90
CA SER A 124 5.36 -8.16 -10.07
C SER A 124 4.26 -9.00 -10.74
N ARG A 125 3.30 -8.39 -11.47
CA ARG A 125 2.28 -9.12 -12.25
C ARG A 125 2.87 -10.02 -13.36
N ARG A 126 4.04 -9.67 -13.91
CA ARG A 126 4.68 -10.45 -14.96
C ARG A 126 5.44 -11.67 -14.43
N GLU A 127 5.73 -11.69 -13.14
CA GLU A 127 6.54 -12.72 -12.48
C GLU A 127 5.73 -13.69 -11.59
N ALA A 128 4.40 -13.53 -11.54
CA ALA A 128 3.46 -14.33 -10.74
C ALA A 128 2.53 -15.13 -11.67
#